data_AF-A0AAD9UPX8-F1
#
_entry.id   AF-A0AAD9UPX8-F1
#
_cell.length_a   1.000
_cell.length_b   1.000
_cell.length_c   1.000
_cell.angle_alpha   90.00
_cell.angle_beta   90.00
_cell.angle_gamma   90.00
#
_symmetry.space_group_name_H-M   'P 1'
#
loop_
_entity.id
_entity.type
_entity.pdbx_description
1 polymer ?
#
loop_
_entity_poly.entity_id
_entity_poly.type
_entity_poly.pdbx_seq_one_letter_code
_entity_poly.pdbx_strand_id
1 'polypeptide(L)'
;MESQCPNTPVEGSNEVIRKVVVDTGAFNRSNYLDKNGDEIYTTSAIMREIQKYRDKNPMAASIKTLVNATIREPTDEDVKFVKAFATKTGDISTLSANDIGCIALTLRLQIETGDVTNLKSDLIPLDVQRIEKGSSNNSDFFNRWIGPDNLYSYYLKAKTTSKAAVACMTTDFAMQNVLIQMGLNTITLDGFEIKTIKTWGQICRACSAVYSNTVRQFCSKCGNATLDRASVETDTDTNKVIVRDHRRWINNRGTIYTQPKPTTNRNSQPFIVAEDQMLMPGYRDYIRNLNRKNRMQKLLYEENDTDVRNNKGSICANNIPIGLGRGNPNSNRWMRMHRGMLNVSK
;
A
#
# COMPACT_ATOMS: atom_id res chain seq x y z
N MET A 1 -25.78 1.11 -41.74
CA MET A 1 -26.60 0.94 -40.51
C MET A 1 -25.84 1.62 -39.38
N GLU A 2 -26.21 2.87 -39.13
CA GLU A 2 -25.51 3.80 -38.26
C GLU A 2 -25.57 3.35 -36.80
N SER A 3 -24.40 3.24 -36.17
CA SER A 3 -24.23 2.99 -34.75
C SER A 3 -24.57 4.27 -33.98
N GLN A 4 -25.77 4.34 -33.41
CA GLN A 4 -26.18 5.42 -32.52
C GLN A 4 -25.37 5.37 -31.21
N CYS A 5 -24.60 6.43 -30.96
CA CYS A 5 -23.95 6.66 -29.67
C CYS A 5 -25.03 6.98 -28.61
N PRO A 6 -25.03 6.32 -27.44
CA PRO A 6 -25.93 6.71 -26.37
C PRO A 6 -25.34 7.88 -25.56
N ASN A 7 -26.21 8.83 -25.24
CA ASN A 7 -26.18 9.83 -24.17
C ASN A 7 -25.78 11.26 -24.57
N THR A 8 -26.79 11.99 -25.03
CA THR A 8 -26.97 13.42 -24.78
C THR A 8 -27.15 13.68 -23.28
N PRO A 9 -26.55 14.75 -22.70
CA PRO A 9 -26.81 15.11 -21.31
C PRO A 9 -28.27 15.54 -21.13
N VAL A 10 -28.92 15.02 -20.10
CA VAL A 10 -30.26 15.42 -19.67
C VAL A 10 -30.13 16.75 -18.93
N GLU A 11 -30.73 17.81 -19.47
CA GLU A 11 -30.82 19.13 -18.84
C GLU A 11 -31.61 19.07 -17.53
N GLY A 12 -31.11 19.76 -16.48
CA GLY A 12 -31.95 20.13 -15.32
C GLY A 12 -31.43 19.81 -13.91
N SER A 13 -30.14 19.99 -13.62
CA SER A 13 -29.67 20.13 -12.24
C SER A 13 -28.67 21.28 -12.16
N ASN A 14 -28.72 22.12 -11.12
CA ASN A 14 -27.61 23.00 -10.76
C ASN A 14 -26.35 22.14 -10.66
N GLU A 15 -25.54 22.09 -11.73
CA GLU A 15 -24.36 21.25 -11.78
C GLU A 15 -23.34 21.82 -10.81
N VAL A 16 -23.23 21.18 -9.65
CA VAL A 16 -22.14 21.45 -8.72
C VAL A 16 -20.87 21.00 -9.42
N ILE A 17 -20.07 21.99 -9.82
CA ILE A 17 -18.75 21.76 -10.42
C ILE A 17 -17.92 20.97 -9.41
N ARG A 18 -17.48 19.77 -9.78
CA ARG A 18 -16.69 18.92 -8.89
C ARG A 18 -15.24 19.38 -8.92
N LYS A 19 -14.60 19.39 -7.76
CA LYS A 19 -13.20 19.75 -7.57
C LYS A 19 -12.36 18.49 -7.43
N VAL A 20 -11.46 18.24 -8.36
CA VAL A 20 -10.62 17.04 -8.36
C VAL A 20 -9.17 17.41 -8.10
N VAL A 21 -8.61 16.89 -7.00
CA VAL A 21 -7.17 17.01 -6.72
C VAL A 21 -6.43 15.86 -7.37
N VAL A 22 -5.39 16.16 -8.15
CA VAL A 22 -4.68 15.17 -8.96
C VAL A 22 -3.22 15.04 -8.51
N ASP A 23 -2.82 13.80 -8.22
CA ASP A 23 -1.43 13.42 -7.95
C ASP A 23 -0.60 13.28 -9.26
N THR A 24 0.73 13.37 -9.18
CA THR A 24 1.68 13.14 -10.28
C THR A 24 1.38 11.83 -11.01
N GLY A 25 1.14 10.75 -10.28
CA GLY A 25 0.87 9.43 -10.86
C GLY A 25 -0.45 9.39 -11.63
N ALA A 26 -1.47 10.07 -11.09
CA ALA A 26 -2.76 10.21 -11.75
C ALA A 26 -2.66 11.07 -13.01
N PHE A 27 -2.07 12.26 -12.90
CA PHE A 27 -1.90 13.20 -14.01
C PHE A 27 -1.18 12.57 -15.21
N ASN A 28 -0.13 11.78 -14.93
CA ASN A 28 0.67 11.15 -15.98
C ASN A 28 0.00 9.92 -16.60
N ARG A 29 -1.02 9.31 -15.99
CA ARG A 29 -1.62 8.05 -16.48
C ARG A 29 -3.07 8.20 -16.93
N SER A 30 -3.79 9.20 -16.43
CA SER A 30 -5.18 9.44 -16.80
C SER A 30 -5.28 9.89 -18.25
N ASN A 31 -6.18 9.25 -19.00
CA ASN A 31 -6.52 9.64 -20.38
C ASN A 31 -7.67 10.66 -20.42
N TYR A 32 -8.38 10.85 -19.31
CA TYR A 32 -9.71 11.48 -19.29
C TYR A 32 -9.90 12.43 -18.11
N LEU A 33 -8.93 13.32 -17.86
CA LEU A 33 -9.07 14.34 -16.82
C LEU A 33 -10.23 15.30 -17.12
N ASP A 34 -10.46 15.61 -18.40
CA ASP A 34 -11.43 16.64 -18.83
C ASP A 34 -12.86 16.11 -19.03
N LYS A 35 -13.06 14.79 -19.03
CA LYS A 35 -14.31 14.17 -19.50
C LYS A 35 -15.55 14.53 -18.68
N ASN A 36 -15.36 15.12 -17.51
CA ASN A 36 -16.42 15.31 -16.54
C ASN A 36 -16.73 16.78 -16.20
N GLY A 37 -16.07 17.76 -16.85
CA GLY A 37 -16.27 19.18 -16.52
C GLY A 37 -15.80 19.56 -15.11
N ASP A 38 -14.84 18.81 -14.56
CA ASP A 38 -14.32 18.98 -13.21
C ASP A 38 -13.26 20.10 -13.15
N GLU A 39 -13.25 20.88 -12.07
CA GLU A 39 -12.14 21.78 -11.76
C GLU A 39 -10.96 20.97 -11.21
N ILE A 40 -9.84 21.01 -11.92
CA ILE A 40 -8.66 20.24 -11.54
C ILE A 40 -7.72 21.11 -10.71
N TYR A 41 -7.30 20.57 -9.56
CA TYR A 41 -6.40 21.21 -8.62
C TYR A 41 -5.13 20.37 -8.43
N THR A 42 -3.99 21.05 -8.30
CA THR A 42 -2.72 20.41 -7.93
C THR A 42 -1.84 21.37 -7.14
N THR A 43 -0.80 20.84 -6.50
CA THR A 43 0.18 21.66 -5.76
C THR A 43 1.32 22.09 -6.69
N SER A 44 1.99 23.19 -6.36
CA SER A 44 3.16 23.66 -7.13
C SER A 44 4.31 22.65 -7.12
N ALA A 45 4.43 21.83 -6.08
CA ALA A 45 5.45 20.78 -5.99
C ALA A 45 5.20 19.67 -7.00
N ILE A 46 3.95 19.21 -7.13
CA ILE A 46 3.54 18.19 -8.10
C ILE A 46 3.63 18.73 -9.53
N MET A 47 3.22 19.98 -9.76
CA MET A 47 3.36 20.61 -11.09
C MET A 47 4.82 20.64 -11.56
N ARG A 48 5.77 20.93 -10.66
CA ARG A 48 7.21 20.88 -10.98
C ARG A 48 7.68 19.46 -11.29
N GLU A 49 7.17 18.45 -10.57
CA GLU A 49 7.48 17.04 -10.82
C GLU A 49 6.95 16.58 -12.20
N ILE A 50 5.72 16.97 -12.53
CA ILE A 50 5.09 16.73 -13.83
C ILE A 50 5.90 17.40 -14.94
N GLN A 51 6.28 18.67 -14.78
CA GLN A 51 7.06 19.37 -15.80
C GLN A 51 8.40 18.68 -16.05
N LYS A 52 9.10 18.29 -14.99
CA LYS A 52 10.35 17.52 -15.11
C LYS A 52 10.16 16.17 -15.81
N TYR A 53 9.01 15.52 -15.62
CA TYR A 53 8.68 14.29 -16.34
C TYR A 53 8.42 14.56 -17.83
N ARG A 54 7.71 15.65 -18.16
CA ARG A 54 7.46 16.10 -19.54
C ARG A 54 8.75 16.44 -20.28
N ASP A 55 9.68 17.16 -19.63
CA ASP A 55 10.96 17.53 -20.22
C ASP A 55 11.80 16.30 -20.61
N LYS A 56 11.68 15.21 -19.84
CA LYS A 56 12.33 13.93 -20.13
C LYS A 56 11.63 13.14 -21.23
N ASN A 57 10.29 13.23 -21.31
CA ASN A 57 9.46 12.46 -22.23
C ASN A 57 8.56 13.37 -23.09
N PRO A 58 9.14 14.15 -24.02
CA PRO A 58 8.40 15.19 -24.76
C PRO A 58 7.26 14.64 -25.63
N MET A 59 7.41 13.44 -26.20
CA MET A 59 6.35 12.82 -27.04
C MET A 59 5.09 12.46 -26.25
N ALA A 60 5.23 12.02 -24.99
CA ALA A 60 4.10 11.71 -24.11
C ALA A 60 3.43 12.98 -23.54
N ALA A 61 4.15 14.10 -23.52
CA ALA A 61 3.68 15.38 -23.01
C ALA A 61 2.71 16.08 -23.97
N SER A 62 2.96 16.02 -25.29
CA SER A 62 2.21 16.78 -26.30
C SER A 62 0.70 16.50 -26.33
N ILE A 63 0.28 15.26 -26.02
CA ILE A 63 -1.13 14.84 -26.01
C ILE A 63 -1.89 15.34 -24.76
N LYS A 64 -1.19 15.63 -23.66
CA LYS A 64 -1.78 15.92 -22.33
C LYS A 64 -1.83 17.41 -21.99
N THR A 65 -1.54 18.28 -22.95
CA THR A 65 -1.42 19.73 -22.76
C THR A 65 -2.76 20.48 -22.71
N LEU A 66 -3.87 19.78 -22.96
CA LEU A 66 -5.20 20.40 -23.04
C LEU A 66 -5.84 20.68 -21.67
N VAL A 67 -5.25 20.13 -20.60
CA VAL A 67 -5.81 20.21 -19.24
C VAL A 67 -5.09 21.28 -18.42
N ASN A 68 -5.79 22.37 -18.10
CA ASN A 68 -5.27 23.41 -17.21
C ASN A 68 -5.61 23.09 -15.75
N ALA A 69 -4.66 22.48 -15.03
CA ALA A 69 -4.78 22.31 -13.59
C ALA A 69 -4.51 23.64 -12.86
N THR A 70 -5.43 24.03 -11.99
CA THR A 70 -5.26 25.18 -11.09
C THR A 70 -4.28 24.83 -9.98
N ILE A 71 -3.29 25.70 -9.77
CA ILE A 71 -2.29 25.51 -8.73
C ILE A 71 -2.82 26.11 -7.43
N ARG A 72 -2.88 25.29 -6.39
CA ARG A 72 -3.32 25.71 -5.06
C ARG A 72 -2.50 25.02 -3.99
N GLU A 73 -2.15 25.77 -2.95
CA GLU A 73 -1.40 25.23 -1.82
C GLU A 73 -2.33 24.95 -0.63
N PRO A 74 -2.12 23.83 0.09
CA PRO A 74 -2.80 23.57 1.35
C PRO A 74 -2.27 24.50 2.44
N THR A 75 -3.04 24.65 3.53
CA THR A 75 -2.53 25.36 4.71
C THR A 75 -1.65 24.46 5.57
N ASP A 76 -0.78 25.07 6.37
CA ASP A 76 0.08 24.35 7.31
C ASP A 76 -0.71 23.55 8.36
N GLU A 77 -1.92 24.00 8.70
CA GLU A 77 -2.82 23.31 9.63
C GLU A 77 -3.31 21.99 9.03
N ASP A 78 -3.75 22.00 7.77
CA ASP A 78 -4.22 20.81 7.06
C ASP A 78 -3.08 19.79 6.92
N VAL A 79 -1.87 20.26 6.58
CA VAL A 79 -0.68 19.41 6.45
C VAL A 79 -0.33 18.75 7.79
N LYS A 80 -0.41 19.49 8.90
CA LYS A 80 -0.18 18.93 10.25
C LYS A 80 -1.24 17.88 10.60
N PHE A 81 -2.50 18.15 10.30
CA PHE A 81 -3.60 17.21 10.53
C PHE A 81 -3.39 15.91 9.74
N VAL A 82 -3.12 16.00 8.44
CA VAL A 82 -2.86 14.83 7.59
C VAL A 82 -1.66 14.03 8.07
N LYS A 83 -0.56 14.69 8.48
CA LYS A 83 0.62 14.01 9.04
C LYS A 83 0.28 13.25 10.32
N ALA A 84 -0.50 13.86 11.23
CA ALA A 84 -0.94 13.20 12.45
C ALA A 84 -1.84 11.99 12.11
N PHE A 85 -2.76 12.14 11.16
CA PHE A 85 -3.64 11.07 10.73
C PHE A 85 -2.88 9.91 10.04
N ALA A 86 -2.00 10.20 9.09
CA ALA A 86 -1.15 9.20 8.43
C ALA A 86 -0.21 8.46 9.40
N THR A 87 0.17 9.11 10.50
CA THR A 87 0.93 8.45 11.58
C THR A 87 0.04 7.46 12.34
N LYS A 88 -1.24 7.83 12.60
CA LYS A 88 -2.23 6.92 13.19
C LYS A 88 -2.51 5.72 12.26
N THR A 89 -2.66 5.91 10.94
CA THR A 89 -2.89 4.79 9.99
C THR A 89 -1.65 3.90 9.81
N GLY A 90 -0.46 4.45 10.06
CA GLY A 90 0.82 3.77 9.86
C GLY A 90 1.36 3.85 8.43
N ASP A 91 0.79 4.71 7.57
CA ASP A 91 1.22 4.91 6.17
C ASP A 91 2.18 6.08 6.00
N ILE A 92 2.54 6.79 7.08
CA ILE A 92 3.45 7.94 7.03
C ILE A 92 4.82 7.61 6.42
N SER A 93 5.32 6.38 6.59
CA SER A 93 6.62 5.98 6.03
C SER A 93 6.62 5.73 4.53
N THR A 94 5.44 5.53 3.94
CA THR A 94 5.27 5.31 2.50
C THR A 94 4.92 6.58 1.75
N LEU A 95 4.29 7.55 2.43
CA LEU A 95 3.87 8.82 1.84
C LEU A 95 5.02 9.83 1.75
N SER A 96 5.13 10.49 0.60
CA SER A 96 6.04 11.60 0.38
C SER A 96 5.43 12.94 0.83
N ALA A 97 6.26 13.99 0.86
CA ALA A 97 5.79 15.34 1.17
C ALA A 97 4.77 15.87 0.14
N ASN A 98 4.93 15.49 -1.14
CA ASN A 98 4.00 15.85 -2.20
C ASN A 98 2.64 15.16 -1.98
N ASP A 99 2.66 13.87 -1.62
CA ASP A 99 1.45 13.08 -1.36
C ASP A 99 0.66 13.63 -0.18
N ILE A 100 1.35 13.99 0.91
CA ILE A 100 0.75 14.67 2.07
C ILE A 100 0.13 16.00 1.66
N GLY A 101 0.82 16.78 0.82
CA GLY A 101 0.30 18.04 0.29
C GLY A 101 -0.97 17.86 -0.54
N CYS A 102 -1.02 16.81 -1.38
CA CYS A 102 -2.21 16.46 -2.15
C CYS A 102 -3.41 16.13 -1.25
N ILE A 103 -3.22 15.25 -0.25
CA ILE A 103 -4.28 14.88 0.68
C ILE A 103 -4.75 16.10 1.49
N ALA A 104 -3.82 16.95 1.93
CA ALA A 104 -4.14 18.18 2.66
C ALA A 104 -4.92 19.17 1.80
N LEU A 105 -4.59 19.29 0.52
CA LEU A 105 -5.35 20.12 -0.42
C LEU A 105 -6.76 19.58 -0.63
N THR A 106 -6.92 18.27 -0.75
CA THR A 106 -8.26 17.64 -0.84
C THR A 106 -9.10 17.93 0.41
N LEU A 107 -8.50 17.83 1.59
CA LEU A 107 -9.16 18.16 2.85
C LEU A 107 -9.61 19.64 2.88
N ARG A 108 -8.73 20.57 2.51
CA ARG A 108 -9.03 22.00 2.45
C ARG A 108 -10.21 22.29 1.53
N LEU A 109 -10.20 21.71 0.33
CA LEU A 109 -11.30 21.87 -0.63
C LEU A 109 -12.62 21.29 -0.12
N GLN A 110 -12.58 20.15 0.58
CA GLN A 110 -13.77 19.55 1.20
C GLN A 110 -14.33 20.43 2.32
N ILE A 111 -13.49 21.07 3.12
CA ILE A 111 -13.95 22.00 4.16
C ILE A 111 -14.63 23.23 3.54
N GLU A 112 -14.11 23.72 2.41
CA GLU A 112 -14.66 24.88 1.71
C GLU A 112 -16.01 24.64 1.03
N THR A 113 -16.37 23.40 0.71
CA THR A 113 -17.72 23.08 0.23
C THR A 113 -18.76 23.13 1.35
N GLY A 114 -18.33 23.15 2.62
CA GLY A 114 -19.20 23.13 3.80
C GLY A 114 -19.73 21.74 4.18
N ASP A 115 -19.45 20.71 3.39
CA ASP A 115 -19.85 19.34 3.69
C ASP A 115 -18.76 18.61 4.50
N VAL A 116 -18.83 18.74 5.82
CA VAL A 116 -17.90 18.09 6.76
C VAL A 116 -18.48 16.82 7.39
N THR A 117 -19.65 16.37 6.94
CA THR A 117 -20.42 15.29 7.59
C THR A 117 -19.68 13.95 7.61
N ASN A 118 -18.92 13.66 6.55
CA ASN A 118 -18.19 12.41 6.38
C ASN A 118 -16.75 12.46 6.92
N LEU A 119 -16.24 13.64 7.30
CA LEU A 119 -14.86 13.78 7.76
C LEU A 119 -14.66 13.12 9.13
N LYS A 120 -13.58 12.37 9.26
CA LYS A 120 -13.24 11.62 10.48
C LYS A 120 -11.94 12.11 11.09
N SER A 121 -11.96 12.36 12.40
CA SER A 121 -10.78 12.71 13.21
C SER A 121 -9.99 11.48 13.69
N ASP A 122 -10.69 10.36 13.84
CA ASP A 122 -10.17 9.12 14.37
C ASP A 122 -10.31 7.97 13.37
N LEU A 123 -9.51 6.92 13.62
CA LEU A 123 -9.43 5.78 12.72
C LEU A 123 -10.74 5.00 12.70
N ILE A 124 -11.04 4.45 11.53
CA ILE A 124 -12.10 3.47 11.36
C ILE A 124 -11.80 2.25 12.25
N PRO A 125 -12.78 1.76 13.03
CA PRO A 125 -12.55 0.65 13.95
C PRO A 125 -12.12 -0.63 13.21
N LEU A 126 -11.17 -1.35 13.82
CA LEU A 126 -10.65 -2.61 13.32
C LEU A 126 -11.59 -3.77 13.70
N ASP A 127 -12.01 -4.54 12.71
CA ASP A 127 -12.79 -5.77 12.85
C ASP A 127 -11.99 -6.95 12.29
N VAL A 128 -11.65 -7.91 13.16
CA VAL A 128 -10.87 -9.09 12.76
C VAL A 128 -11.82 -10.22 12.44
N GLN A 129 -12.08 -10.43 11.15
CA GLN A 129 -12.98 -11.48 10.68
C GLN A 129 -12.20 -12.72 10.26
N ARG A 130 -12.49 -13.86 10.90
CA ARG A 130 -12.06 -15.16 10.40
C ARG A 130 -12.96 -15.55 9.24
N ILE A 131 -12.38 -15.80 8.07
CA ILE A 131 -13.16 -16.30 6.93
C ILE A 131 -13.48 -17.77 7.19
N GLU A 132 -14.69 -18.04 7.67
CA GLU A 132 -15.29 -19.36 7.56
C GLU A 132 -15.53 -19.66 6.08
N LYS A 133 -15.36 -20.93 5.69
CA LYS A 133 -15.45 -21.34 4.28
C LYS A 133 -16.90 -21.18 3.80
N GLY A 134 -17.27 -19.99 3.36
CA GLY A 134 -18.45 -19.79 2.54
C GLY A 134 -18.26 -20.56 1.23
N SER A 135 -19.26 -21.37 0.87
CA SER A 135 -19.39 -22.01 -0.43
C SER A 135 -19.57 -20.94 -1.52
N SER A 136 -18.54 -20.16 -1.83
CA SER A 136 -18.56 -19.33 -3.03
C SER A 136 -18.39 -20.26 -4.21
N ASN A 137 -19.50 -20.72 -4.78
CA ASN A 137 -19.58 -21.27 -6.13
C ASN A 137 -19.18 -20.18 -7.12
N ASN A 138 -17.89 -19.85 -7.18
CA ASN A 138 -17.32 -18.91 -8.14
C ASN A 138 -16.28 -19.65 -8.99
N SER A 139 -16.65 -20.85 -9.44
CA SER A 139 -15.93 -21.63 -10.46
C SER A 139 -15.69 -20.81 -11.73
N ASP A 140 -16.48 -19.77 -11.96
CA ASP A 140 -16.45 -18.97 -13.19
C ASP A 140 -15.36 -17.89 -13.20
N PHE A 141 -14.79 -17.52 -12.06
CA PHE A 141 -13.72 -16.50 -12.02
C PHE A 141 -12.36 -17.07 -12.44
N PHE A 142 -12.07 -18.33 -12.09
CA PHE A 142 -10.80 -18.98 -12.46
C PHE A 142 -10.83 -19.64 -13.87
N ASN A 143 -11.99 -19.67 -14.53
CA ASN A 143 -12.17 -20.29 -15.85
C ASN A 143 -12.17 -19.29 -17.03
N ARG A 144 -11.70 -18.05 -16.84
CA ARG A 144 -11.62 -17.05 -17.92
C ARG A 144 -10.16 -16.66 -18.19
N TRP A 145 -9.73 -16.83 -19.44
CA TRP A 145 -8.46 -16.31 -19.94
C TRP A 145 -8.50 -14.79 -20.01
N ILE A 146 -7.38 -14.12 -19.74
CA ILE A 146 -7.25 -12.69 -20.03
C ILE A 146 -7.16 -12.53 -21.56
N GLY A 147 -8.19 -11.95 -22.16
CA GLY A 147 -8.32 -11.72 -23.60
C GLY A 147 -8.62 -10.24 -23.90
N PRO A 148 -8.60 -9.83 -25.17
CA PRO A 148 -8.93 -8.45 -25.57
C PRO A 148 -10.31 -8.00 -25.10
N ASP A 149 -11.24 -8.93 -24.97
CA ASP A 149 -12.62 -8.75 -24.50
C ASP A 149 -12.71 -8.40 -23.01
N ASN A 150 -11.72 -8.80 -22.20
CA ASN A 150 -11.76 -8.61 -20.75
C ASN A 150 -10.58 -7.83 -20.16
N LEU A 151 -9.60 -7.44 -20.99
CA LEU A 151 -8.42 -6.68 -20.60
C LEU A 151 -8.76 -5.39 -19.82
N TYR A 152 -9.87 -4.73 -20.20
CA TYR A 152 -10.37 -3.53 -19.53
C TYR A 152 -11.62 -3.78 -18.67
N SER A 153 -12.09 -5.03 -18.60
CA SER A 153 -13.34 -5.37 -17.89
C SER A 153 -13.25 -5.30 -16.37
N TYR A 154 -12.04 -5.21 -15.82
CA TYR A 154 -11.84 -5.08 -14.38
C TYR A 154 -12.49 -3.80 -13.82
N TYR A 155 -12.56 -2.74 -14.62
CA TYR A 155 -13.19 -1.47 -14.24
C TYR A 155 -14.69 -1.40 -14.56
N LEU A 156 -15.21 -2.25 -15.45
CA LEU A 156 -16.60 -2.16 -15.97
C LEU A 156 -17.68 -2.49 -14.93
N LYS A 157 -17.33 -3.15 -13.81
CA LYS A 157 -18.30 -3.45 -12.74
C LYS A 157 -18.53 -2.28 -11.79
N ALA A 158 -17.73 -1.21 -11.90
CA ALA A 158 -17.90 -0.04 -11.06
C ALA A 158 -19.06 0.81 -11.60
N LYS A 159 -19.91 1.30 -10.69
CA LYS A 159 -20.96 2.26 -11.04
C LYS A 159 -20.28 3.56 -11.47
N THR A 160 -20.47 3.95 -12.72
CA THR A 160 -20.09 5.25 -13.25
C THR A 160 -20.87 6.32 -12.47
N THR A 161 -20.19 7.39 -12.05
CA THR A 161 -20.70 8.59 -11.34
C THR A 161 -20.57 8.60 -9.81
N SER A 162 -19.44 9.12 -9.31
CA SER A 162 -19.39 9.75 -7.99
C SER A 162 -20.08 11.13 -8.06
N LYS A 163 -21.06 11.37 -7.20
CA LYS A 163 -21.71 12.70 -7.03
C LYS A 163 -20.95 13.60 -6.06
N ALA A 164 -19.73 13.22 -5.70
CA ALA A 164 -18.92 13.93 -4.72
C ALA A 164 -18.50 15.31 -5.26
N ALA A 165 -18.71 16.35 -4.45
CA ALA A 165 -18.28 17.71 -4.79
C ALA A 165 -16.75 17.85 -4.81
N VAL A 166 -16.02 17.07 -4.00
CA VAL A 166 -14.56 17.02 -3.99
C VAL A 166 -14.09 15.58 -4.01
N ALA A 167 -13.07 15.29 -4.81
CA ALA A 167 -12.41 13.98 -4.84
C ALA A 167 -10.90 14.11 -5.09
N CYS A 168 -10.14 13.10 -4.67
CA CYS A 168 -8.73 12.96 -5.02
C CYS A 168 -8.52 11.80 -5.99
N MET A 169 -7.84 12.07 -7.10
CA MET A 169 -7.40 11.07 -8.06
C MET A 169 -5.96 10.66 -7.77
N THR A 170 -5.75 9.40 -7.41
CA THR A 170 -4.42 8.84 -7.12
C THR A 170 -4.37 7.35 -7.46
N THR A 171 -3.18 6.87 -7.80
CA THR A 171 -2.92 5.43 -8.02
C THR A 171 -2.23 4.76 -6.82
N ASP A 172 -1.84 5.52 -5.79
CA ASP A 172 -1.13 4.96 -4.65
C ASP A 172 -2.10 4.45 -3.57
N PHE A 173 -1.96 3.18 -3.21
CA PHE A 173 -2.75 2.54 -2.17
C PHE A 173 -2.58 3.21 -0.79
N ALA A 174 -1.40 3.76 -0.49
CA ALA A 174 -1.17 4.44 0.79
C ALA A 174 -1.97 5.74 0.88
N MET A 175 -1.98 6.54 -0.20
CA MET A 175 -2.78 7.76 -0.29
C MET A 175 -4.27 7.45 -0.21
N GLN A 176 -4.73 6.47 -1.00
CA GLN A 176 -6.12 6.03 -1.01
C GLN A 176 -6.58 5.57 0.39
N ASN A 177 -5.74 4.81 1.12
CA ASN A 177 -6.08 4.32 2.45
C ASN A 177 -6.28 5.46 3.45
N VAL A 178 -5.39 6.45 3.45
CA VAL A 178 -5.51 7.63 4.30
C VAL A 178 -6.75 8.44 3.94
N LEU A 179 -7.00 8.69 2.65
CA LEU A 179 -8.18 9.42 2.17
C LEU A 179 -9.48 8.77 2.64
N ILE A 180 -9.64 7.45 2.42
CA ILE A 180 -10.85 6.72 2.83
C ILE A 180 -11.03 6.73 4.35
N GLN A 181 -9.95 6.54 5.11
CA GLN A 181 -10.03 6.56 6.57
C GLN A 181 -10.36 7.94 7.13
N MET A 182 -9.91 9.02 6.48
CA MET A 182 -10.31 10.40 6.78
C MET A 182 -11.75 10.73 6.35
N GLY A 183 -12.38 9.87 5.55
CA GLY A 183 -13.71 10.12 4.98
C GLY A 183 -13.72 11.05 3.76
N LEU A 184 -12.58 11.17 3.08
CA LEU A 184 -12.44 11.90 1.83
C LEU A 184 -12.70 10.97 0.64
N ASN A 185 -13.34 11.50 -0.40
CA ASN A 185 -13.64 10.72 -1.60
C ASN A 185 -12.39 10.57 -2.46
N THR A 186 -12.16 9.35 -2.95
CA THR A 186 -11.07 9.07 -3.88
C THR A 186 -11.57 8.33 -5.11
N ILE A 187 -11.03 8.71 -6.26
CA ILE A 187 -11.45 8.22 -7.57
C ILE A 187 -10.28 7.54 -8.30
N THR A 188 -10.60 6.57 -9.14
CA THR A 188 -9.65 5.94 -10.06
C THR A 188 -9.33 6.85 -11.25
N LEU A 189 -8.34 6.45 -12.06
CA LEU A 189 -7.97 7.14 -13.30
C LEU A 189 -9.13 7.28 -14.30
N ASP A 190 -10.10 6.36 -14.22
CA ASP A 190 -11.27 6.31 -15.09
C ASP A 190 -12.46 7.08 -14.49
N GLY A 191 -12.32 7.68 -13.31
CA GLY A 191 -13.36 8.48 -12.64
C GLY A 191 -14.35 7.68 -11.79
N PHE A 192 -14.06 6.41 -11.47
CA PHE A 192 -14.89 5.61 -10.57
C PHE A 192 -14.55 5.88 -9.11
N GLU A 193 -15.57 5.93 -8.25
CA GLU A 193 -15.39 6.08 -6.81
C GLU A 193 -14.84 4.79 -6.19
N ILE A 194 -13.84 4.94 -5.33
CA ILE A 194 -13.26 3.83 -4.59
C ILE A 194 -13.96 3.75 -3.23
N LYS A 195 -14.80 2.71 -3.05
CA LYS A 195 -15.46 2.40 -1.77
C LYS A 195 -14.63 1.51 -0.86
N THR A 196 -13.89 0.59 -1.46
CA THR A 196 -13.14 -0.43 -0.74
C THR A 196 -11.69 -0.48 -1.20
N ILE A 197 -10.74 -0.48 -0.27
CA ILE A 197 -9.33 -0.68 -0.57
C ILE A 197 -8.86 -1.94 0.13
N LYS A 198 -8.16 -2.80 -0.62
CA LYS A 198 -7.51 -3.99 -0.09
C LYS A 198 -6.00 -3.81 -0.08
N THR A 199 -5.41 -3.71 1.11
CA THR A 199 -3.97 -3.66 1.32
C THR A 199 -3.47 -4.95 1.97
N TRP A 200 -2.14 -5.10 2.03
CA TRP A 200 -1.50 -6.18 2.76
C TRP A 200 -0.96 -5.66 4.09
N GLY A 201 -1.27 -6.36 5.17
CA GLY A 201 -0.71 -6.13 6.50
C GLY A 201 -0.21 -7.43 7.12
N GLN A 202 0.10 -7.40 8.41
CA GLN A 202 0.46 -8.57 9.22
C GLN A 202 -0.48 -8.73 10.40
N ILE A 203 -0.83 -9.97 10.72
CA ILE A 203 -1.55 -10.35 11.94
C ILE A 203 -0.66 -11.26 12.79
N CYS A 204 -0.56 -10.97 14.09
CA CYS A 204 0.13 -11.82 15.05
C CYS A 204 -0.73 -13.02 15.42
N ARG A 205 -0.19 -14.24 15.26
CA ARG A 205 -0.91 -15.47 15.60
C ARG A 205 -1.03 -15.74 17.11
N ALA A 206 -0.16 -15.14 17.91
CA ALA A 206 -0.20 -15.31 19.37
C ALA A 206 -1.18 -14.35 20.06
N CYS A 207 -1.19 -13.07 19.69
CA CYS A 207 -1.96 -12.02 20.39
C CYS A 207 -2.99 -11.29 19.53
N SER A 208 -3.16 -11.69 18.26
CA SER A 208 -4.08 -11.11 17.27
C SER A 208 -3.90 -9.61 17.00
N ALA A 209 -2.77 -9.01 17.39
CA ALA A 209 -2.42 -7.66 17.00
C ALA A 209 -2.20 -7.57 15.48
N VAL A 210 -2.70 -6.51 14.87
CA VAL A 210 -2.60 -6.25 13.42
C VAL A 210 -1.68 -5.07 13.19
N TYR A 211 -0.86 -5.16 12.14
CA TYR A 211 0.10 -4.15 11.74
C TYR A 211 -0.06 -3.87 10.25
N SER A 212 0.01 -2.60 9.86
CA SER A 212 0.05 -2.17 8.45
C SER A 212 1.39 -2.53 7.79
N ASN A 213 2.50 -2.44 8.55
CA ASN A 213 3.83 -2.77 8.05
C ASN A 213 3.95 -4.29 7.77
N THR A 214 4.34 -4.64 6.54
CA THR A 214 4.50 -6.03 6.08
C THR A 214 5.89 -6.62 6.31
N VAL A 215 6.86 -5.80 6.71
CA VAL A 215 8.29 -6.18 6.80
C VAL A 215 8.66 -6.65 8.21
N ARG A 216 7.78 -6.44 9.19
CA ARG A 216 8.10 -6.69 10.59
C ARG A 216 8.26 -8.20 10.84
N GLN A 217 9.26 -8.55 11.64
CA GLN A 217 9.60 -9.94 11.95
C GLN A 217 9.02 -10.38 13.31
N PHE A 218 8.95 -9.45 14.28
CA PHE A 218 8.47 -9.69 15.65
C PHE A 218 7.27 -8.80 15.98
N CYS A 219 6.35 -9.31 16.79
CA CYS A 219 5.19 -8.55 17.26
C CYS A 219 5.58 -7.56 18.39
N SER A 220 5.19 -6.27 18.34
CA SER A 220 5.47 -5.32 19.44
C SER A 220 4.71 -5.67 20.71
N LYS A 221 3.51 -6.21 20.58
CA LYS A 221 2.65 -6.48 21.73
C LYS A 221 3.13 -7.67 22.56
N CYS A 222 3.61 -8.74 21.91
CA CYS A 222 3.99 -9.98 22.59
C CYS A 222 5.42 -10.46 22.35
N GLY A 223 6.23 -9.74 21.55
CA GLY A 223 7.61 -10.08 21.24
C GLY A 223 7.82 -11.30 20.32
N ASN A 224 6.80 -12.14 20.11
CA ASN A 224 6.95 -13.38 19.36
C ASN A 224 7.07 -13.17 17.83
N ALA A 225 7.90 -13.98 17.18
CA ALA A 225 8.02 -14.10 15.72
C ALA A 225 6.85 -14.90 15.10
N THR A 226 5.64 -14.38 15.26
CA THR A 226 4.39 -15.05 14.84
C THR A 226 3.55 -14.18 13.92
N LEU A 227 4.19 -13.24 13.21
CA LEU A 227 3.54 -12.36 12.27
C LEU A 227 3.34 -13.09 10.93
N ASP A 228 2.09 -13.17 10.50
CA ASP A 228 1.73 -13.69 9.19
C ASP A 228 1.11 -12.58 8.35
N ARG A 229 1.39 -12.59 7.04
CA ARG A 229 0.74 -11.67 6.10
C ARG A 229 -0.75 -11.96 6.00
N ALA A 230 -1.58 -10.92 6.13
CA ALA A 230 -3.02 -10.97 5.98
C ALA A 230 -3.50 -9.82 5.08
N SER A 231 -4.63 -9.99 4.41
CA SER A 231 -5.24 -8.88 3.67
C SER A 231 -6.10 -8.04 4.59
N VAL A 232 -5.92 -6.73 4.51
CA VAL A 232 -6.66 -5.72 5.26
C VAL A 232 -7.54 -4.98 4.26
N GLU A 233 -8.83 -4.91 4.52
CA GLU A 233 -9.81 -4.27 3.65
C GLU A 233 -10.46 -3.12 4.41
N THR A 234 -10.33 -1.91 3.89
CA THR A 234 -11.02 -0.73 4.43
C THR A 234 -12.24 -0.48 3.56
N ASP A 235 -13.41 -0.43 4.17
CA ASP A 235 -14.68 -0.20 3.48
C ASP A 235 -15.36 1.07 4.02
N THR A 236 -15.76 1.94 3.09
CA THR A 236 -16.46 3.20 3.37
C THR A 236 -17.89 2.95 3.84
N ASP A 237 -18.58 1.95 3.29
CA ASP A 237 -20.02 1.78 3.50
C ASP A 237 -20.28 1.18 4.89
N THR A 238 -19.49 0.17 5.27
CA THR A 238 -19.58 -0.45 6.61
C THR A 238 -18.81 0.32 7.68
N ASN A 239 -17.95 1.27 7.31
CA ASN A 239 -17.05 1.97 8.22
C ASN A 239 -16.29 1.00 9.13
N LYS A 240 -15.71 -0.04 8.55
CA LYS A 240 -14.90 -1.03 9.25
C LYS A 240 -13.61 -1.32 8.49
N VAL A 241 -12.54 -1.57 9.25
CA VAL A 241 -11.30 -2.13 8.71
C VAL A 241 -11.33 -3.63 8.95
N ILE A 242 -11.58 -4.41 7.90
CA ILE A 242 -11.75 -5.85 7.96
C ILE A 242 -10.42 -6.55 7.69
N VAL A 243 -9.92 -7.31 8.66
CA VAL A 243 -8.75 -8.16 8.46
C VAL A 243 -9.20 -9.55 8.09
N ARG A 244 -8.96 -9.93 6.83
CA ARG A 244 -9.31 -11.24 6.30
C ARG A 244 -8.20 -12.23 6.59
N ASP A 245 -8.44 -13.06 7.61
CA ASP A 245 -7.55 -14.15 7.96
C ASP A 245 -7.89 -15.42 7.19
N HIS A 246 -7.05 -15.74 6.19
CA HIS A 246 -7.21 -16.94 5.37
C HIS A 246 -6.62 -18.21 5.99
N ARG A 247 -5.81 -18.10 7.06
CA ARG A 247 -5.11 -19.25 7.63
C ARG A 247 -6.03 -19.99 8.61
N ARG A 248 -6.32 -21.25 8.29
CA ARG A 248 -7.28 -22.07 9.06
C ARG A 248 -6.66 -22.80 10.24
N TRP A 249 -5.48 -23.37 10.02
CA TRP A 249 -4.74 -24.10 11.04
C TRP A 249 -3.37 -23.49 11.27
N ILE A 250 -2.98 -23.45 12.54
CA ILE A 250 -1.62 -23.12 12.95
C ILE A 250 -0.88 -24.45 13.08
N ASN A 251 0.19 -24.61 12.30
CA ASN A 251 1.02 -25.81 12.37
C ASN A 251 2.22 -25.53 13.27
N ASN A 252 2.30 -26.25 14.39
CA ASN A 252 3.38 -26.10 15.36
C ASN A 252 4.59 -27.01 15.05
N ARG A 253 4.60 -27.72 13.92
CA ARG A 253 5.74 -28.57 13.54
C ARG A 253 6.97 -27.71 13.25
N GLY A 254 8.09 -28.07 13.90
CA GLY A 254 9.37 -27.39 13.71
C GLY A 254 9.50 -26.07 14.48
N THR A 255 8.57 -25.75 15.38
CA THR A 255 8.71 -24.58 16.27
C THR A 255 9.53 -24.89 17.52
N ILE A 256 9.49 -26.15 18.00
CA ILE A 256 10.29 -26.62 19.14
C ILE A 256 11.47 -27.44 18.60
N TYR A 257 12.68 -26.99 18.88
CA TYR A 257 13.94 -27.63 18.49
C TYR A 257 15.07 -27.20 19.44
N THR A 258 16.15 -27.97 19.46
CA THR A 258 17.33 -27.66 20.27
C THR A 258 18.06 -26.43 19.74
N GLN A 259 18.23 -25.42 20.59
CA GLN A 259 18.94 -24.20 20.22
C GLN A 259 20.46 -24.40 20.25
N PRO A 260 21.21 -23.78 19.33
CA PRO A 260 22.68 -23.81 19.39
C PRO A 260 23.18 -23.05 20.61
N LYS A 261 24.34 -23.47 21.14
CA LYS A 261 25.00 -22.72 22.22
C LYS A 261 25.37 -21.31 21.72
N PRO A 262 25.17 -20.26 22.54
CA PRO A 262 25.58 -18.92 22.16
C PRO A 262 27.10 -18.90 21.96
N THR A 263 27.55 -18.37 20.82
CA THR A 263 28.97 -18.25 20.49
C THR A 263 29.33 -16.77 20.31
N THR A 264 30.53 -16.40 20.75
CA THR A 264 31.05 -15.01 20.69
C THR A 264 31.88 -14.77 19.42
N ASN A 265 31.89 -15.71 18.47
CA ASN A 265 32.72 -15.62 17.29
C ASN A 265 32.18 -14.55 16.33
N ARG A 266 33.05 -13.69 15.78
CA ARG A 266 32.68 -12.67 14.79
C ARG A 266 32.11 -13.26 13.49
N ASN A 267 32.48 -14.50 13.15
CA ASN A 267 32.07 -15.16 11.90
C ASN A 267 30.86 -16.09 12.04
N SER A 268 30.27 -16.23 13.24
CA SER A 268 29.07 -17.07 13.41
C SER A 268 27.82 -16.38 12.84
N GLN A 269 26.95 -17.15 12.19
CA GLN A 269 25.63 -16.65 11.79
C GLN A 269 24.84 -16.22 13.04
N PRO A 270 24.18 -15.06 13.01
CA PRO A 270 23.41 -14.58 14.16
C PRO A 270 22.18 -15.46 14.38
N PHE A 271 21.94 -15.84 15.63
CA PHE A 271 20.76 -16.60 16.04
C PHE A 271 19.74 -15.64 16.66
N ILE A 272 18.84 -15.13 15.80
CA ILE A 272 17.92 -14.04 16.16
C ILE A 272 16.60 -14.63 16.66
N VAL A 273 16.26 -14.39 17.92
CA VAL A 273 15.02 -14.86 18.58
C VAL A 273 14.15 -13.72 19.11
N ALA A 274 14.67 -12.50 19.15
CA ALA A 274 13.96 -11.33 19.65
C ALA A 274 14.27 -10.06 18.82
N GLU A 275 13.39 -9.05 18.93
CA GLU A 275 13.47 -7.81 18.16
C GLU A 275 14.66 -6.92 18.55
N ASP A 276 14.97 -6.87 19.85
CA ASP A 276 16.08 -6.10 20.41
C ASP A 276 17.46 -6.58 19.94
N GLN A 277 17.62 -7.89 19.71
CA GLN A 277 18.83 -8.46 19.13
C GLN A 277 19.14 -7.86 17.75
N MET A 278 18.13 -7.44 16.97
CA MET A 278 18.33 -6.79 15.68
C MET A 278 18.95 -5.40 15.79
N LEU A 279 18.86 -4.77 16.97
CA LEU A 279 19.42 -3.44 17.25
C LEU A 279 20.90 -3.51 17.69
N MET A 280 21.37 -4.69 18.09
CA MET A 280 22.76 -4.88 18.51
C MET A 280 23.73 -4.55 17.37
N PRO A 281 24.88 -3.87 17.63
CA PRO A 281 25.79 -3.42 16.58
C PRO A 281 26.21 -4.51 15.60
N GLY A 282 26.62 -5.69 16.10
CA GLY A 282 27.05 -6.80 15.25
C GLY A 282 25.94 -7.35 14.35
N TYR A 283 24.70 -7.43 14.85
CA TYR A 283 23.56 -7.94 14.09
C TYR A 283 23.03 -6.90 13.12
N ARG A 284 23.07 -5.62 13.49
CA ARG A 284 22.76 -4.50 12.61
C ARG A 284 23.70 -4.44 11.40
N ASP A 285 25.00 -4.68 11.61
CA ASP A 285 25.98 -4.75 10.54
C ASP A 285 25.76 -5.96 9.63
N TYR A 286 25.42 -7.12 10.20
CA TYR A 286 25.01 -8.30 9.45
C TYR A 286 23.79 -8.03 8.55
N ILE A 287 22.71 -7.45 9.11
CA ILE A 287 21.49 -7.10 8.37
C ILE A 287 21.81 -6.10 7.25
N ARG A 288 22.67 -5.11 7.51
CA ARG A 288 23.10 -4.14 6.50
C ARG A 288 23.85 -4.82 5.35
N ASN A 289 24.73 -5.78 5.64
CA ASN A 289 25.46 -6.53 4.62
C ASN A 289 24.50 -7.43 3.81
N LEU A 290 23.55 -8.09 4.48
CA LEU A 290 22.50 -8.87 3.81
C LEU A 290 21.71 -8.01 2.81
N ASN A 291 21.30 -6.81 3.23
CA ASN A 291 20.59 -5.86 2.38
C ASN A 291 21.44 -5.38 1.19
N ARG A 292 22.75 -5.16 1.38
CA ARG A 292 23.67 -4.82 0.28
C ARG A 292 23.74 -5.95 -0.75
N LYS A 293 23.89 -7.20 -0.31
CA LYS A 293 23.93 -8.37 -1.21
C LYS A 293 22.62 -8.54 -1.99
N ASN A 294 21.48 -8.42 -1.31
CA ASN A 294 20.16 -8.50 -1.97
C ASN A 294 19.96 -7.35 -2.98
N ARG A 295 20.41 -6.13 -2.67
CA ARG A 295 20.37 -4.99 -3.60
C ARG A 295 21.26 -5.24 -4.82
N MET A 296 22.46 -5.78 -4.63
CA MET A 296 23.33 -6.13 -5.75
C MET A 296 22.73 -7.21 -6.64
N GLN A 297 22.12 -8.24 -6.04
CA GLN A 297 21.41 -9.27 -6.80
C GLN A 297 20.23 -8.68 -7.59
N LYS A 298 19.50 -7.72 -7.03
CA LYS A 298 18.41 -7.03 -7.73
C LYS A 298 18.91 -6.19 -8.92
N LEU A 299 20.00 -5.45 -8.74
CA LEU A 299 20.66 -4.67 -9.80
C LEU A 299 21.22 -5.54 -10.94
N LEU A 300 21.63 -6.78 -10.66
CA LEU A 300 22.14 -7.72 -11.66
C LEU A 300 21.02 -8.35 -12.52
N TYR A 301 19.76 -8.24 -12.10
CA TYR A 301 18.60 -8.80 -12.81
C TYR A 301 17.69 -7.74 -13.44
N GLU A 302 17.80 -6.47 -13.03
CA GLU A 302 17.01 -5.35 -13.58
C GLU A 302 17.91 -4.44 -14.43
N GLU A 303 18.09 -4.78 -15.71
CA GLU A 303 18.78 -3.91 -16.69
C GLU A 303 17.86 -2.83 -17.31
N ASN A 304 16.55 -2.80 -17.01
CA ASN A 304 15.64 -1.82 -17.61
C ASN A 304 14.74 -1.10 -16.59
N ASP A 305 14.94 0.22 -16.56
CA ASP A 305 14.09 1.34 -16.16
C ASP A 305 13.56 1.52 -14.71
N THR A 306 14.09 2.59 -14.13
CA THR A 306 13.44 3.63 -13.31
C THR A 306 13.00 3.34 -11.86
N ASP A 307 13.52 4.19 -10.97
CA ASP A 307 13.12 4.44 -9.58
C ASP A 307 13.43 3.38 -8.51
N VAL A 308 14.73 3.11 -8.32
CA VAL A 308 15.27 2.67 -7.02
C VAL A 308 15.39 3.88 -6.08
N ARG A 309 14.26 4.41 -5.60
CA ARG A 309 14.28 5.45 -4.56
C ARG A 309 14.95 4.90 -3.29
N ASN A 310 15.98 5.61 -2.85
CA ASN A 310 16.85 5.29 -1.74
C ASN A 310 16.09 5.24 -0.40
N ASN A 311 15.68 4.06 0.03
CA ASN A 311 15.36 3.82 1.45
C ASN A 311 16.68 3.62 2.24
N LYS A 312 17.50 4.68 2.32
CA LYS A 312 18.68 4.72 3.18
C LYS A 312 18.21 4.94 4.62
N GLY A 313 17.84 3.86 5.32
CA GLY A 313 17.63 3.97 6.77
C GLY A 313 16.89 2.83 7.45
N SER A 314 16.05 2.08 6.74
CA SER A 314 15.23 1.07 7.41
C SER A 314 16.00 -0.23 7.66
N ILE A 315 16.08 -0.65 8.93
CA ILE A 315 16.66 -1.94 9.40
C ILE A 315 15.65 -3.06 9.10
N CYS A 316 15.15 -3.11 7.88
CA CYS A 316 14.05 -3.99 7.52
C CYS A 316 14.50 -4.84 6.32
N ALA A 317 14.87 -6.09 6.59
CA ALA A 317 15.19 -7.04 5.53
C ALA A 317 14.10 -8.11 5.50
N ASN A 318 13.51 -8.34 4.33
CA ASN A 318 12.43 -9.32 4.15
C ASN A 318 12.87 -10.78 4.39
N ASN A 319 14.19 -11.03 4.55
CA ASN A 319 14.79 -12.35 4.62
C ASN A 319 15.80 -12.48 5.77
N ILE A 320 15.52 -11.87 6.93
CA ILE A 320 16.33 -12.11 8.14
C ILE A 320 16.01 -13.52 8.64
N PRO A 321 17.00 -14.42 8.78
CA PRO A 321 16.75 -15.73 9.37
C PRO A 321 16.45 -15.56 10.86
N ILE A 322 15.22 -15.89 11.26
CA ILE A 322 14.81 -15.98 12.66
C ILE A 322 15.12 -17.40 13.15
N GLY A 323 15.76 -17.52 14.31
CA GLY A 323 16.23 -18.78 14.87
C GLY A 323 17.17 -19.51 13.90
N LEU A 324 16.80 -20.72 13.51
CA LEU A 324 17.54 -21.53 12.52
C LEU A 324 17.16 -21.21 11.05
N GLY A 325 16.28 -20.24 10.80
CA GLY A 325 15.86 -19.85 9.46
C GLY A 325 14.71 -20.67 8.88
N ARG A 326 14.61 -20.73 7.55
CA ARG A 326 13.46 -21.36 6.86
C ARG A 326 13.51 -22.89 6.92
N GLY A 327 12.34 -23.49 7.14
CA GLY A 327 12.14 -24.95 7.14
C GLY A 327 11.91 -25.52 8.54
N ASN A 328 11.61 -26.81 8.62
CA ASN A 328 11.44 -27.53 9.89
C ASN A 328 12.80 -28.11 10.33
N PRO A 329 13.41 -27.62 11.43
CA PRO A 329 14.71 -28.08 11.90
C PRO A 329 14.74 -29.56 12.28
N ASN A 330 13.59 -30.12 12.66
CA ASN A 330 13.45 -31.52 13.06
C ASN A 330 13.31 -32.47 11.86
N SER A 331 13.27 -31.95 10.62
CA SER A 331 13.15 -32.79 9.43
C SER A 331 14.52 -33.33 8.98
N ASN A 332 14.57 -34.61 8.58
CA ASN A 332 15.80 -35.24 8.07
C ASN A 332 16.43 -34.47 6.90
N ARG A 333 15.59 -33.90 6.03
CA ARG A 333 16.05 -33.08 4.91
C ARG A 333 16.76 -31.83 5.42
N TRP A 334 16.15 -31.11 6.36
CA TRP A 334 16.74 -29.89 6.89
C TRP A 334 18.03 -30.16 7.66
N MET A 335 18.03 -31.17 8.55
CA MET A 335 19.22 -31.58 9.30
C MET A 335 20.39 -31.95 8.38
N ARG A 336 20.12 -32.67 7.28
CA ARG A 336 21.14 -33.02 6.29
C ARG A 336 21.73 -31.81 5.56
N MET A 337 20.90 -30.81 5.23
CA MET A 337 21.36 -29.58 4.58
C MET A 337 22.15 -28.66 5.52
N HIS A 338 21.90 -28.72 6.82
CA HIS A 338 22.47 -27.80 7.81
C HIS A 338 23.41 -28.46 8.82
N ARG A 339 23.95 -29.66 8.51
CA ARG A 339 24.88 -30.39 9.40
C ARG A 339 26.07 -29.54 9.86
N GLY A 340 26.61 -28.69 8.99
CA GLY A 340 27.73 -27.80 9.32
C GLY A 340 27.39 -26.70 10.32
N MET A 341 26.14 -26.24 10.39
CA MET A 341 25.70 -25.24 11.38
C MET A 341 25.48 -25.83 12.78
N LEU A 342 25.06 -27.10 12.85
CA LEU A 342 24.78 -27.77 14.13
C LEU A 342 26.02 -28.39 14.77
N ASN A 343 27.05 -28.74 13.98
CA ASN A 343 28.28 -29.39 14.44
C ASN A 343 29.38 -28.40 14.85
N VAL A 344 29.08 -27.35 15.61
CA VAL A 344 30.11 -26.41 16.15
C VAL A 344 30.63 -26.85 17.53
N SER A 345 30.40 -28.10 17.91
CA SER A 345 30.97 -28.69 19.12
C SER A 345 31.53 -30.07 18.83
N LYS A 346 32.76 -30.09 18.33
CA LYS A 346 33.79 -31.02 18.78
C LYS A 346 35.05 -30.23 19.03
#